data_AF-A0A7L8RWL6-F1
#
_entry.id   AF-A0A7L8RWL6-F1
#
_cell.length_a   1.000
_cell.length_b   1.000
_cell.length_c   1.000
_cell.angle_alpha   90.00
_cell.angle_beta   90.00
_cell.angle_gamma   90.00
#
_symmetry.space_group_name_H-M   'P 1'
#
loop_
_entity.id
_entity.type
_entity.pdbx_description
1 polymer ?
#
loop_
_entity_poly.entity_id
_entity_poly.type
_entity_poly.pdbx_seq_one_letter_code
_entity_poly.pdbx_strand_id
1 'polypeptide(L)'
;MGKPKAPTPPDPKETSAASTGTNISTAIANSWLNNANQVTPDGTITYTKTGEEKITDPYTGKTYTIPKTTVTTTLSEAAQKIKDQTDAAQLNLGTLANNQSSFLNEYMAKPFDGSNEAVESRLMELGRKRLDPLIAQQNEALQTRLANQGIMPGSAAYDRAMAQQGQTTNDAYNSLLLSGRQQAFAEAKAVRDQPINEISALLSGSQISSPQAQGFNGSTIPTTDNAGLINENYNQKMNAYNQQMAQRNSVLGGLFGLGANLIKFSDKRLKTDIKKIGKTTDGQPLYAYRYKAGGPMQLGLMAQDVEKKRPDAVITTPSGFKAVDYGKALMLGA
;
A
#
# COMPACT_ATOMS: atom_id res chain seq x y z
N MET A 1 -30.80 -38.47 -34.78
CA MET A 1 -30.34 -37.56 -33.69
C MET A 1 -29.53 -36.44 -34.30
N GLY A 2 -29.77 -35.19 -33.90
CA GLY A 2 -29.12 -34.00 -34.47
C GLY A 2 -27.63 -33.93 -34.13
N LYS A 3 -26.85 -33.18 -34.91
CA LYS A 3 -25.42 -32.97 -34.64
C LYS A 3 -25.27 -32.25 -33.28
N PRO A 4 -24.38 -32.69 -32.37
CA PRO A 4 -24.08 -31.93 -31.17
C PRO A 4 -23.52 -30.57 -31.59
N LYS A 5 -23.98 -29.51 -30.93
CA LYS A 5 -23.51 -28.14 -31.20
C LYS A 5 -22.24 -27.89 -30.39
N ALA A 6 -21.25 -27.26 -31.01
CA ALA A 6 -20.04 -26.84 -30.31
C ALA A 6 -20.38 -25.81 -29.22
N PRO A 7 -19.69 -25.83 -28.06
CA PRO A 7 -19.81 -24.77 -27.07
C PRO A 7 -19.40 -23.42 -27.66
N THR A 8 -20.15 -22.37 -27.33
CA THR A 8 -19.80 -21.00 -27.74
C THR A 8 -18.65 -20.47 -26.85
N PRO A 9 -17.58 -19.88 -27.44
CA PRO A 9 -16.52 -19.23 -26.66
C PRO A 9 -17.08 -18.12 -25.77
N PRO A 10 -16.57 -17.95 -24.53
CA PRO A 10 -16.91 -16.81 -23.70
C PRO A 10 -16.41 -15.53 -24.37
N ASP A 11 -17.22 -14.47 -24.33
CA ASP A 11 -16.83 -13.17 -24.87
C ASP A 11 -15.67 -12.60 -24.03
N PRO A 12 -14.52 -12.24 -24.64
CA PRO A 12 -13.40 -11.64 -23.91
C PRO A 12 -13.78 -10.36 -23.14
N LYS A 13 -14.70 -9.55 -23.66
CA LYS A 13 -15.21 -8.35 -22.98
C LYS A 13 -16.04 -8.71 -21.76
N GLU A 14 -16.92 -9.70 -21.85
CA GLU A 14 -17.71 -10.15 -20.70
C GLU A 14 -16.83 -10.81 -19.63
N THR A 15 -15.83 -11.56 -20.07
CA THR A 15 -14.85 -12.23 -19.18
C THR A 15 -13.99 -11.21 -18.45
N SER A 16 -13.51 -10.18 -19.14
CA SER A 16 -12.79 -9.04 -18.53
C SER A 16 -13.68 -8.27 -17.55
N ALA A 17 -14.94 -7.99 -17.93
CA ALA A 17 -15.92 -7.33 -17.07
C ALA A 17 -16.14 -8.09 -15.75
N ALA A 18 -16.21 -9.42 -15.83
CA ALA A 18 -16.43 -10.28 -14.67
C ALA A 18 -15.27 -10.19 -13.66
N SER A 19 -14.01 -10.15 -14.14
CA SER A 19 -12.84 -9.93 -13.27
C SER A 19 -12.79 -8.53 -12.68
N THR A 20 -13.01 -7.48 -13.49
CA THR A 20 -13.00 -6.09 -13.01
C THR A 20 -14.04 -5.87 -11.92
N GLY A 21 -15.28 -6.33 -12.15
CA GLY A 21 -16.35 -6.20 -11.15
C GLY A 21 -16.06 -6.95 -9.85
N THR A 22 -15.48 -8.15 -9.94
CA THR A 22 -15.12 -8.96 -8.75
C THR A 22 -13.96 -8.33 -7.97
N ASN A 23 -12.94 -7.81 -8.68
CA ASN A 23 -11.81 -7.15 -8.02
C ASN A 23 -12.24 -5.86 -7.32
N ILE A 24 -13.09 -5.05 -7.97
CA ILE A 24 -13.62 -3.82 -7.37
C ILE A 24 -14.49 -4.15 -6.16
N SER A 25 -15.38 -5.15 -6.23
CA SER A 25 -16.22 -5.51 -5.10
C SER A 25 -15.40 -6.06 -3.91
N THR A 26 -14.40 -6.90 -4.17
CA THR A 26 -13.46 -7.36 -3.15
C THR A 26 -12.65 -6.22 -2.54
N ALA A 27 -12.17 -5.27 -3.36
CA ALA A 27 -11.43 -4.11 -2.88
C ALA A 27 -12.30 -3.20 -2.00
N ILE A 28 -13.55 -2.96 -2.39
CA ILE A 28 -14.51 -2.21 -1.58
C ILE A 28 -14.77 -2.95 -0.27
N ALA A 29 -15.02 -4.27 -0.31
CA ALA A 29 -15.24 -5.07 0.90
C ALA A 29 -14.02 -5.03 1.85
N ASN A 30 -12.80 -5.14 1.32
CA ASN A 30 -11.57 -4.97 2.08
C ASN A 30 -11.46 -3.59 2.69
N SER A 31 -11.80 -2.53 1.95
CA SER A 31 -11.82 -1.17 2.49
C SER A 31 -12.77 -1.07 3.69
N TRP A 32 -13.98 -1.62 3.61
CA TRP A 32 -14.92 -1.60 4.73
C TRP A 32 -14.45 -2.43 5.93
N LEU A 33 -13.88 -3.61 5.69
CA LEU A 33 -13.33 -4.46 6.76
C LEU A 33 -12.17 -3.80 7.48
N ASN A 34 -11.29 -3.10 6.75
CA ASN A 34 -10.13 -2.43 7.32
C ASN A 34 -10.46 -1.07 7.94
N ASN A 35 -11.63 -0.50 7.65
CA ASN A 35 -12.10 0.78 8.16
C ASN A 35 -13.13 0.59 9.28
N ALA A 36 -12.83 -0.29 10.24
CA ALA A 36 -13.68 -0.51 11.40
C ALA A 36 -13.55 0.63 12.42
N ASN A 37 -14.67 1.12 12.95
CA ASN A 37 -14.64 2.10 14.04
C ASN A 37 -13.96 1.50 15.27
N GLN A 38 -13.09 2.28 15.91
CA GLN A 38 -12.33 1.87 17.09
C GLN A 38 -12.70 2.75 18.27
N VAL A 39 -12.88 2.13 19.43
CA VAL A 39 -13.06 2.80 20.71
C VAL A 39 -11.89 2.37 21.60
N THR A 40 -11.07 3.33 22.00
CA THR A 40 -9.90 3.13 22.85
C THR A 40 -10.06 3.96 24.14
N PRO A 41 -9.24 3.70 25.19
CA PRO A 41 -9.25 4.55 26.38
C PRO A 41 -8.92 6.02 26.10
N ASP A 42 -8.11 6.28 25.07
CA ASP A 42 -7.63 7.61 24.72
C ASP A 42 -8.55 8.35 23.72
N GLY A 43 -9.58 7.68 23.20
CA GLY A 43 -10.52 8.29 22.25
C GLY A 43 -11.22 7.29 21.33
N THR A 44 -11.78 7.81 20.25
CA THR A 44 -12.47 7.02 19.22
C THR A 44 -11.95 7.37 17.84
N ILE A 45 -11.75 6.37 16.98
CA ILE A 45 -11.51 6.54 15.54
C ILE A 45 -12.77 6.08 14.82
N THR A 46 -13.40 6.99 14.07
CA THR A 46 -14.64 6.71 13.32
C THR A 46 -14.40 6.86 11.83
N TYR A 47 -14.78 5.85 11.06
CA TYR A 47 -14.77 5.85 9.61
C TYR A 47 -16.19 6.13 9.11
N THR A 48 -16.35 7.19 8.34
CA THR A 48 -17.66 7.60 7.77
C THR A 48 -17.58 7.66 6.26
N LYS A 49 -18.62 7.16 5.58
CA LYS A 49 -18.75 7.32 4.13
C LYS A 49 -19.13 8.77 3.83
N THR A 50 -18.24 9.51 3.20
CA THR A 50 -18.41 10.95 2.92
C THR A 50 -18.71 11.27 1.48
N GLY A 51 -18.64 10.27 0.60
CA GLY A 51 -19.05 10.44 -0.79
C GLY A 51 -18.88 9.18 -1.62
N GLU A 52 -19.01 9.36 -2.92
CA GLU A 52 -18.86 8.30 -3.91
C GLU A 52 -18.11 8.86 -5.13
N GLU A 53 -17.28 8.03 -5.74
CA GLU A 53 -16.63 8.30 -7.01
C GLU A 53 -17.03 7.24 -8.03
N LYS A 54 -17.18 7.63 -9.29
CA LYS A 54 -17.54 6.70 -10.36
C LYS A 54 -16.30 6.40 -11.19
N ILE A 55 -15.99 5.12 -11.35
CA ILE A 55 -14.95 4.63 -12.25
C ILE A 55 -15.61 3.87 -13.39
N THR A 56 -15.32 4.26 -14.62
CA THR A 56 -15.79 3.54 -15.81
C THR A 56 -14.69 2.63 -16.31
N ASP A 57 -15.00 1.35 -16.46
CA ASP A 57 -14.10 0.38 -17.08
C ASP A 57 -13.96 0.71 -18.58
N PRO A 58 -12.73 1.02 -19.06
CA PRO A 58 -12.50 1.45 -20.44
C PRO A 58 -12.76 0.34 -21.47
N TYR A 59 -12.76 -0.93 -21.07
CA TYR A 59 -12.96 -2.06 -21.97
C TYR A 59 -14.43 -2.44 -22.14
N THR A 60 -15.24 -2.22 -21.09
CA THR A 60 -16.62 -2.72 -21.01
C THR A 60 -17.64 -1.59 -20.99
N GLY A 61 -17.23 -0.35 -20.69
CA GLY A 61 -18.09 0.80 -20.52
C GLY A 61 -18.95 0.75 -19.26
N LYS A 62 -18.80 -0.27 -18.41
CA LYS A 62 -19.52 -0.37 -17.12
C LYS A 62 -18.94 0.62 -16.12
N THR A 63 -19.83 1.30 -15.40
CA THR A 63 -19.45 2.24 -14.33
C THR A 63 -19.63 1.59 -12.96
N TYR A 64 -18.61 1.68 -12.13
CA TYR A 64 -18.56 1.19 -10.75
C TYR A 64 -18.52 2.38 -9.80
N THR A 65 -19.24 2.29 -8.69
CA THR A 65 -19.30 3.35 -7.68
C THR A 65 -18.42 2.95 -6.49
N ILE A 66 -17.41 3.76 -6.19
CA ILE A 66 -16.43 3.53 -5.13
C ILE A 66 -16.71 4.52 -3.99
N PRO A 67 -16.94 4.04 -2.76
CA PRO A 67 -17.18 4.93 -1.62
C PRO A 67 -15.89 5.69 -1.25
N LYS A 68 -16.04 6.97 -0.92
CA LYS A 68 -15.02 7.75 -0.21
C LYS A 68 -15.28 7.67 1.28
N THR A 69 -14.23 7.44 2.05
CA THR A 69 -14.29 7.32 3.51
C THR A 69 -13.45 8.42 4.15
N THR A 70 -14.01 9.09 5.15
CA THR A 70 -13.29 10.03 6.01
C THR A 70 -13.09 9.41 7.38
N VAL A 71 -11.87 9.57 7.90
CA VAL A 71 -11.49 9.15 9.24
C VAL A 71 -11.59 10.35 10.19
N THR A 72 -12.31 10.19 11.28
CA THR A 72 -12.44 11.20 12.34
C THR A 72 -11.91 10.62 13.64
N THR A 73 -10.89 11.26 14.21
CA THR A 73 -10.35 10.91 15.53
C THR A 73 -10.88 11.89 16.56
N THR A 74 -11.52 11.38 17.60
CA THR A 74 -12.01 12.16 18.74
C THR A 74 -11.25 11.70 19.97
N LEU A 75 -10.55 12.60 20.66
CA LEU A 75 -9.84 12.26 21.89
C LEU A 75 -10.82 12.14 23.07
N SER A 76 -10.48 11.32 24.06
CA SER A 76 -11.17 11.34 25.36
C SER A 76 -10.92 12.66 26.09
N GLU A 77 -11.75 13.03 27.06
CA GLU A 77 -11.55 14.28 27.81
C GLU A 77 -10.17 14.36 28.47
N ALA A 78 -9.66 13.22 28.97
CA ALA A 78 -8.33 13.14 29.57
C ALA A 78 -7.22 13.33 28.53
N ALA A 79 -7.32 12.64 27.38
CA ALA A 79 -6.35 12.76 26.30
C ALA A 79 -6.37 14.17 25.66
N GLN A 80 -7.55 14.79 25.54
CA GLN A 80 -7.69 16.16 25.07
C GLN A 80 -7.01 17.15 26.03
N LYS A 81 -7.22 17.04 27.34
CA LYS A 81 -6.53 17.89 28.34
C LYS A 81 -5.01 17.75 28.26
N ILE A 82 -4.50 16.53 28.08
CA ILE A 82 -3.05 16.30 27.91
C ILE A 82 -2.56 16.96 26.63
N LYS A 83 -3.30 16.84 25.53
CA LYS A 83 -2.96 17.49 24.26
C LYS A 83 -2.97 19.01 24.39
N ASP A 84 -4.01 19.58 24.98
CA ASP A 84 -4.12 21.04 25.19
C ASP A 84 -2.97 21.56 26.07
N GLN A 85 -2.63 20.84 27.14
CA GLN A 85 -1.49 21.17 28.00
C GLN A 85 -0.16 21.06 27.25
N THR A 86 -0.01 20.06 26.39
CA THR A 86 1.18 19.84 25.56
C THR A 86 1.33 20.96 24.53
N ASP A 87 0.27 21.28 23.80
CA ASP A 87 0.24 22.36 22.82
C ASP A 87 0.51 23.72 23.49
N ALA A 88 -0.08 23.95 24.68
CA ALA A 88 0.19 25.15 25.48
C ALA A 88 1.65 25.22 25.95
N ALA A 89 2.24 24.10 26.37
CA ALA A 89 3.65 24.05 26.75
C ALA A 89 4.58 24.34 25.56
N GLN A 90 4.28 23.76 24.38
CA GLN A 90 5.00 24.03 23.14
C GLN A 90 4.87 25.49 22.71
N LEU A 91 3.67 26.07 22.79
CA LEU A 91 3.43 27.48 22.50
C LEU A 91 4.19 28.40 23.46
N ASN A 92 4.18 28.08 24.75
CA ASN A 92 4.92 28.83 25.77
C ASN A 92 6.44 28.74 25.53
N LEU A 93 6.95 27.56 25.18
CA LEU A 93 8.37 27.38 24.84
C LEU A 93 8.75 28.17 23.58
N GLY A 94 7.92 28.13 22.54
CA GLY A 94 8.10 28.94 21.33
C GLY A 94 8.02 30.44 21.62
N THR A 95 7.12 30.87 22.49
CA THR A 95 6.99 32.27 22.92
C THR A 95 8.22 32.70 23.71
N LEU A 96 8.71 31.87 24.64
CA LEU A 96 9.96 32.10 25.35
C LEU A 96 11.12 32.20 24.37
N ALA A 97 11.24 31.29 23.40
CA ALA A 97 12.26 31.35 22.37
C ALA A 97 12.18 32.64 21.53
N ASN A 98 10.97 33.09 21.16
CA ASN A 98 10.76 34.35 20.44
C ASN A 98 11.16 35.56 21.28
N ASN A 99 10.74 35.62 22.55
CA ASN A 99 11.11 36.71 23.46
C ASN A 99 12.63 36.75 23.71
N GLN A 100 13.22 35.59 23.96
CA GLN A 100 14.66 35.47 24.21
C GLN A 100 15.49 35.76 22.97
N SER A 101 15.03 35.38 21.77
CA SER A 101 15.70 35.73 20.51
C SER A 101 15.59 37.22 20.20
N SER A 102 14.47 37.88 20.52
CA SER A 102 14.32 39.33 20.43
C SER A 102 15.30 40.04 21.39
N PHE A 103 15.33 39.62 22.65
CA PHE A 103 16.31 40.10 23.63
C PHE A 103 17.74 39.90 23.13
N LEU A 104 18.07 38.72 22.61
CA LEU A 104 19.42 38.42 22.12
C LEU A 104 19.81 39.30 20.93
N ASN A 105 18.88 39.56 20.01
CA ASN A 105 19.11 40.50 18.90
C ASN A 105 19.41 41.91 19.41
N GLU A 106 18.60 42.43 20.34
CA GLU A 106 18.84 43.76 20.94
C GLU A 106 20.14 43.81 21.76
N TYR A 107 20.45 42.74 22.49
CA TYR A 107 21.63 42.62 23.32
C TYR A 107 22.91 42.48 22.49
N MET A 108 22.86 41.74 21.37
CA MET A 108 23.98 41.61 20.42
C MET A 108 24.18 42.87 19.56
N ALA A 109 23.12 43.64 19.30
CA ALA A 109 23.21 44.92 18.58
C ALA A 109 23.93 46.01 19.38
N LYS A 110 24.00 45.89 20.70
CA LYS A 110 24.82 46.79 21.53
C LYS A 110 26.30 46.43 21.37
N PRO A 111 27.17 47.40 21.00
CA PRO A 111 28.60 47.14 20.92
C PRO A 111 29.13 46.71 22.29
N PHE A 112 29.94 45.67 22.30
CA PHE A 112 30.61 45.23 23.53
C PHE A 112 31.64 46.29 23.92
N ASP A 113 31.34 47.04 24.98
CA ASP A 113 32.24 48.02 25.56
C ASP A 113 33.26 47.31 26.47
N GLY A 114 34.41 46.96 25.89
CA GLY A 114 35.56 46.44 26.62
C GLY A 114 36.40 47.53 27.31
N SER A 115 36.10 48.81 27.07
CA SER A 115 36.72 49.98 27.69
C SER A 115 35.95 50.39 28.94
N ASN A 116 35.75 49.44 29.86
CA ASN A 116 34.89 49.71 31.00
C ASN A 116 35.67 50.55 32.04
N GLU A 117 35.59 51.88 31.94
CA GLU A 117 36.14 52.85 32.88
C GLU A 117 35.69 52.56 34.33
N ALA A 118 34.50 51.95 34.49
CA ALA A 118 34.01 51.46 35.77
C ALA A 118 34.81 50.27 36.31
N VAL A 119 35.28 49.36 35.44
CA VAL A 119 36.15 48.23 35.82
C VAL A 119 37.53 48.74 36.21
N GLU A 120 38.09 49.69 35.46
CA GLU A 120 39.36 50.32 35.81
C GLU A 120 39.30 51.04 37.15
N SER A 121 38.23 51.79 37.39
CA SER A 121 38.01 52.50 38.65
C SER A 121 37.91 51.53 39.83
N ARG A 122 37.17 50.42 39.67
CA ARG A 122 37.04 49.38 40.70
C ARG A 122 38.34 48.62 40.94
N LEU A 123 39.12 48.34 39.90
CA LEU A 123 40.44 47.71 40.01
C LEU A 123 41.45 48.63 40.70
N MET A 124 41.43 49.93 40.39
CA MET A 124 42.25 50.92 41.06
C MET A 124 41.87 51.08 42.54
N GLU A 125 40.58 51.09 42.88
CA GLU A 125 40.13 51.13 44.27
C GLU A 125 40.59 49.89 45.04
N LEU A 126 40.43 48.70 44.45
CA LEU A 126 40.89 47.44 45.04
C LEU A 126 42.41 47.41 45.20
N GLY A 127 43.12 47.93 44.19
CA GLY A 127 44.57 48.12 44.19
C GLY A 127 44.99 49.00 45.35
N ARG A 128 44.42 50.20 45.50
CA ARG A 128 44.68 51.10 46.63
C ARG A 128 44.45 50.42 47.97
N LYS A 129 43.27 49.82 48.17
CA LYS A 129 42.92 49.17 49.44
C LYS A 129 43.86 48.04 49.86
N ARG A 130 44.49 47.34 48.91
CA ARG A 130 45.35 46.17 49.17
C ARG A 130 46.85 46.47 49.05
N LEU A 131 47.25 47.23 48.03
CA LEU A 131 48.64 47.56 47.74
C LEU A 131 49.14 48.74 48.58
N ASP A 132 48.33 49.77 48.84
CA ASP A 132 48.78 50.92 49.62
C ASP A 132 49.38 50.57 50.99
N PRO A 133 48.74 49.72 51.83
CA PRO A 133 49.35 49.34 53.11
C PRO A 133 50.66 48.55 52.93
N LEU A 134 50.74 47.72 51.89
CA LEU A 134 51.94 46.93 51.59
C LEU A 134 53.10 47.83 51.12
N ILE A 135 52.79 48.80 50.26
CA ILE A 135 53.75 49.78 49.75
C ILE A 135 54.24 50.68 50.88
N ALA A 136 53.34 51.12 51.78
CA ALA A 136 53.70 51.91 52.94
C ALA A 136 54.72 51.16 53.83
N GLN A 137 54.48 49.89 54.12
CA GLN A 137 55.42 49.04 54.86
C GLN A 137 56.76 48.87 54.15
N GLN A 138 56.75 48.66 52.82
CA GLN A 138 57.99 48.54 52.05
C GLN A 138 58.80 49.82 52.04
N ASN A 139 58.14 50.98 51.94
CA ASN A 139 58.80 52.29 51.96
C ASN A 139 59.45 52.55 53.32
N GLU A 140 58.77 52.22 54.41
CA GLU A 140 59.31 52.35 55.76
C GLU A 140 60.53 51.42 55.99
N ALA A 141 60.43 50.18 55.52
CA ALA A 141 61.53 49.23 55.58
C ALA A 141 62.74 49.67 54.72
N LEU A 142 62.48 50.24 53.54
CA LEU A 142 63.53 50.78 52.67
C LEU A 142 64.23 51.96 53.33
N GLN A 143 63.48 52.90 53.90
CA GLN A 143 64.05 54.05 54.62
C GLN A 143 64.92 53.60 55.79
N THR A 144 64.45 52.62 56.58
CA THR A 144 65.23 52.04 57.68
C THR A 144 66.52 51.39 57.19
N ARG A 145 66.48 50.67 56.06
CA ARG A 145 67.67 50.04 55.46
C ARG A 145 68.68 51.08 54.98
N LEU A 146 68.21 52.13 54.30
CA LEU A 146 69.06 53.22 53.81
C LEU A 146 69.72 53.95 54.99
N ALA A 147 68.96 54.24 56.06
CA ALA A 147 69.49 54.86 57.27
C ALA A 147 70.56 54.01 57.96
N ASN A 148 70.33 52.69 58.09
CA ASN A 148 71.32 51.76 58.65
C ASN A 148 72.59 51.63 57.78
N GLN A 149 72.49 51.95 56.49
CA GLN A 149 73.63 52.00 55.56
C GLN A 149 74.32 53.38 55.51
N GLY A 150 73.89 54.33 56.36
CA GLY A 150 74.43 55.69 56.39
C GLY A 150 73.98 56.58 55.23
N ILE A 151 72.99 56.14 54.45
CA ILE A 151 72.43 56.90 53.33
C ILE A 151 71.32 57.80 53.87
N MET A 152 71.64 59.09 54.05
CA MET A 152 70.71 60.07 54.62
C MET A 152 69.75 60.65 53.56
N PRO A 153 68.53 61.08 53.96
CA PRO A 153 67.64 61.86 53.11
C PRO A 153 68.34 63.11 52.54
N GLY A 154 68.09 63.42 51.26
CA GLY A 154 68.74 64.53 50.55
C GLY A 154 70.08 64.19 49.88
N SER A 155 70.55 62.95 49.98
CA SER A 155 71.68 62.45 49.21
C SER A 155 71.24 61.91 47.84
N ALA A 156 72.08 62.06 46.81
CA ALA A 156 71.81 61.52 45.47
C ALA A 156 71.66 59.98 45.43
N ALA A 157 72.14 59.28 46.46
CA ALA A 157 71.94 57.83 46.62
C ALA A 157 70.54 57.52 47.18
N TYR A 158 70.06 58.31 48.14
CA TYR A 158 68.69 58.22 48.67
C TYR A 158 67.66 58.50 47.58
N ASP A 159 67.84 59.58 46.82
CA ASP A 159 66.91 59.98 45.76
C ASP A 159 66.79 58.90 44.67
N ARG A 160 67.91 58.28 44.29
CA ARG A 160 67.91 57.15 43.34
C ARG A 160 67.19 55.92 43.90
N ALA A 161 67.44 55.57 45.17
CA ALA A 161 66.78 54.42 45.80
C ALA A 161 65.25 54.62 45.91
N MET A 162 64.82 55.83 46.29
CA MET A 162 63.40 56.19 46.36
C MET A 162 62.76 56.26 44.97
N ALA A 163 63.45 56.80 43.97
CA ALA A 163 62.96 56.82 42.59
C ALA A 163 62.78 55.41 42.02
N GLN A 164 63.73 54.50 42.29
CA GLN A 164 63.62 53.10 41.89
C GLN A 164 62.43 52.40 42.56
N GLN A 165 62.21 52.62 43.86
CA GLN A 165 61.06 52.09 44.59
C GLN A 165 59.72 52.64 44.04
N GLY A 166 59.70 53.92 43.64
CA GLY A 166 58.55 54.53 42.97
C GLY A 166 58.23 53.87 41.63
N GLN A 167 59.26 53.53 40.83
CA GLN A 167 59.09 52.79 39.58
C GLN A 167 58.55 51.37 39.84
N THR A 168 59.13 50.63 40.79
CA THR A 168 58.64 49.29 41.16
C THR A 168 57.18 49.32 41.63
N THR A 169 56.79 50.37 42.36
CA THR A 169 55.40 50.56 42.80
C THR A 169 54.47 50.83 41.61
N ASN A 170 54.87 51.69 40.68
CA ASN A 170 54.11 51.99 39.48
C ASN A 170 53.94 50.73 38.60
N ASP A 171 55.00 49.94 38.44
CA ASP A 171 54.96 48.67 37.70
C ASP A 171 54.03 47.65 38.37
N ALA A 172 54.00 47.59 39.70
CA ALA A 172 53.06 46.74 40.44
C ALA A 172 51.60 47.14 40.19
N TYR A 173 51.31 48.45 40.16
CA TYR A 173 49.99 48.97 39.80
C TYR A 173 49.61 48.69 38.34
N ASN A 174 50.54 48.90 37.40
CA ASN A 174 50.32 48.59 35.98
C ASN A 174 50.10 47.10 35.74
N SER A 175 50.84 46.23 36.44
CA SER A 175 50.68 44.78 36.38
C SER A 175 49.32 44.33 36.91
N LEU A 176 48.87 44.90 38.04
CA LEU A 176 47.54 44.66 38.58
C LEU A 176 46.44 45.11 37.61
N LEU A 177 46.59 46.29 37.01
CA LEU A 177 45.62 46.82 36.05
C LEU A 177 45.56 45.94 34.79
N LEU A 178 46.70 45.52 34.24
CA LEU A 178 46.76 44.72 33.03
C LEU A 178 46.19 43.31 33.24
N SER A 179 46.57 42.65 34.35
CA SER A 179 46.04 41.32 34.71
C SER A 179 44.56 41.37 35.10
N GLY A 180 44.16 42.37 35.89
CA GLY A 180 42.78 42.59 36.29
C GLY A 180 41.86 42.88 35.10
N ARG A 181 42.33 43.65 34.11
CA ARG A 181 41.58 43.88 32.86
C ARG A 181 41.37 42.59 32.07
N GLN A 182 42.40 41.76 31.93
CA GLN A 182 42.27 40.49 31.20
C GLN A 182 41.25 39.57 31.87
N GLN A 183 41.26 39.49 33.20
CA GLN A 183 40.29 38.69 33.96
C GLN A 183 38.87 39.27 33.86
N ALA A 184 38.71 40.58 34.01
CA ALA A 184 37.41 41.23 33.91
C ALA A 184 36.82 41.13 32.50
N PHE A 185 37.66 41.19 31.45
CA PHE A 185 37.24 40.97 30.07
C PHE A 185 36.75 39.53 29.85
N ALA A 186 37.47 38.54 30.40
CA ALA A 186 37.05 37.14 30.32
C ALA A 186 35.72 36.89 31.04
N GLU A 187 35.52 37.51 32.21
CA GLU A 187 34.27 37.46 32.97
C GLU A 187 33.11 38.14 32.21
N ALA A 188 33.35 39.34 31.67
CA ALA A 188 32.35 40.06 30.87
C ALA A 188 31.95 39.28 29.61
N LYS A 189 32.90 38.60 28.97
CA LYS A 189 32.63 37.69 27.84
C LYS A 189 31.80 36.49 28.29
N ALA A 190 32.12 35.87 29.42
CA ALA A 190 31.36 34.72 29.94
C ALA A 190 29.90 35.10 30.27
N VAL A 191 29.69 36.26 30.89
CA VAL A 191 28.35 36.80 31.16
C VAL A 191 27.60 37.09 29.86
N ARG A 192 28.28 37.58 28.81
CA ARG A 192 27.69 37.83 27.49
C ARG A 192 27.34 36.55 26.73
N ASP A 193 28.11 35.48 26.90
CA ASP A 193 27.89 34.18 26.24
C ASP A 193 26.84 33.31 26.94
N GLN A 194 26.58 33.53 28.23
CA GLN A 194 25.65 32.73 29.04
C GLN A 194 24.22 32.67 28.44
N PRO A 195 23.57 33.79 28.04
CA PRO A 195 22.23 33.75 27.46
C PRO A 195 22.16 32.97 26.14
N ILE A 196 23.23 32.93 25.36
CA ILE A 196 23.30 32.22 24.07
C ILE A 196 23.19 30.70 24.32
N ASN A 197 23.91 30.19 25.31
CA ASN A 197 23.91 28.76 25.65
C ASN A 197 22.58 28.33 26.29
N GLU A 198 21.99 29.17 27.14
CA GLU A 198 20.68 28.90 27.76
C GLU A 198 19.55 28.78 26.72
N ILE A 199 19.54 29.65 25.71
CA ILE A 199 18.54 29.61 24.62
C ILE A 199 18.71 28.34 23.76
N SER A 200 19.94 27.95 23.46
CA SER A 200 20.23 26.72 22.70
C SER A 200 19.77 25.45 23.44
N ALA A 201 19.92 25.42 24.77
CA ALA A 201 19.44 24.32 25.60
C ALA A 201 17.90 24.24 25.67
N LEU A 202 17.22 25.39 25.74
CA LEU A 202 15.75 25.44 25.75
C LEU A 202 15.12 25.01 24.43
N LEU A 203 15.73 25.37 23.30
CA LEU A 203 15.24 25.03 21.96
C LEU A 203 15.46 23.55 21.58
N SER A 204 16.47 22.89 22.15
CA SER A 204 16.80 21.49 21.84
C SER A 204 16.10 20.47 22.76
N GLY A 205 15.68 20.90 23.95
CA GLY A 205 15.12 20.01 24.97
C GLY A 205 13.59 20.03 25.02
N SER A 206 12.93 19.28 24.14
CA SER A 206 11.72 18.46 24.43
C SER A 206 10.76 18.37 23.23
N GLN A 207 10.73 17.20 22.58
CA GLN A 207 9.53 16.77 21.87
C GLN A 207 8.63 16.08 22.89
N ILE A 208 7.54 16.75 23.28
CA ILE A 208 6.50 16.12 24.08
C ILE A 208 5.74 15.18 23.13
N SER A 209 5.84 13.88 23.36
CA SER A 209 5.15 12.85 22.58
C SER A 209 3.64 13.03 22.72
N SER A 210 2.94 13.23 21.60
CA SER A 210 1.48 13.32 21.60
C SER A 210 0.87 11.91 21.60
N PRO A 211 -0.25 11.69 22.31
CA PRO A 211 -0.97 10.42 22.23
C PRO A 211 -1.48 10.22 20.80
N GLN A 212 -0.99 9.18 20.13
CA GLN A 212 -1.48 8.75 18.83
C GLN A 212 -2.30 7.47 18.99
N ALA A 213 -3.54 7.50 18.49
CA ALA A 213 -4.38 6.31 18.47
C ALA A 213 -3.82 5.30 17.46
N GLN A 214 -3.52 4.06 17.90
CA GLN A 214 -3.03 3.00 17.02
C GLN A 214 -4.07 2.61 15.96
N GLY A 215 -3.60 2.39 14.72
CA GLY A 215 -4.45 1.98 13.61
C GLY A 215 -4.90 0.51 13.70
N PHE A 216 -6.07 0.21 13.12
CA PHE A 216 -6.63 -1.14 13.03
C PHE A 216 -5.87 -1.97 11.98
N ASN A 217 -5.46 -3.19 12.33
CA ASN A 217 -4.95 -4.17 11.38
C ASN A 217 -6.08 -5.13 10.99
N GLY A 218 -6.68 -4.92 9.82
CA GLY A 218 -7.76 -5.77 9.33
C GLY A 218 -7.30 -6.89 8.39
N SER A 219 -8.20 -7.86 8.20
CA SER A 219 -7.98 -9.03 7.36
C SER A 219 -8.33 -8.74 5.90
N THR A 220 -7.57 -9.31 4.95
CA THR A 220 -7.79 -9.15 3.51
C THR A 220 -8.56 -10.34 2.92
N ILE A 221 -9.68 -10.06 2.26
CA ILE A 221 -10.39 -10.98 1.37
C ILE A 221 -9.57 -11.09 0.07
N PRO A 222 -9.14 -12.29 -0.35
CA PRO A 222 -8.46 -12.48 -1.63
C PRO A 222 -9.42 -12.29 -2.80
N THR A 223 -8.93 -11.73 -3.91
CA THR A 223 -9.69 -11.62 -5.16
C THR A 223 -9.78 -12.99 -5.85
N THR A 224 -10.95 -13.36 -6.37
CA THR A 224 -11.13 -14.58 -7.16
C THR A 224 -10.94 -14.29 -8.65
N ASP A 225 -10.11 -15.08 -9.33
CA ASP A 225 -9.90 -14.97 -10.79
C ASP A 225 -11.07 -15.59 -11.56
N ASN A 226 -12.15 -14.81 -11.68
CA ASN A 226 -13.36 -15.25 -12.36
C ASN A 226 -13.14 -15.41 -13.88
N ALA A 227 -12.24 -14.64 -14.48
CA ALA A 227 -11.85 -14.80 -15.89
C ALA A 227 -11.15 -16.15 -16.15
N GLY A 228 -10.25 -16.56 -15.26
CA GLY A 228 -9.61 -17.87 -15.31
C GLY A 228 -10.64 -19.00 -15.22
N LEU A 229 -11.58 -18.91 -14.27
CA LEU A 229 -12.64 -19.92 -14.08
C LEU A 229 -13.61 -20.02 -15.27
N ILE A 230 -13.98 -18.89 -15.88
CA ILE A 230 -14.85 -18.87 -17.06
C ILE A 230 -14.16 -19.54 -18.26
N ASN A 231 -12.88 -19.22 -18.49
CA ASN A 231 -12.10 -19.85 -19.56
C ASN A 231 -11.87 -21.35 -19.31
N GLU A 232 -11.59 -21.74 -18.06
CA GLU A 232 -11.44 -23.14 -17.67
C GLU A 232 -12.74 -23.93 -17.91
N ASN A 233 -13.90 -23.38 -17.54
CA ASN A 233 -15.20 -24.01 -17.81
C ASN A 233 -15.47 -24.21 -19.31
N TYR A 234 -15.10 -23.23 -20.13
CA TYR A 234 -15.20 -23.34 -21.58
C TYR A 234 -14.28 -24.44 -22.14
N ASN A 235 -13.02 -24.50 -21.70
CA ASN A 235 -12.07 -25.54 -22.11
C ASN A 235 -12.58 -26.93 -21.77
N GLN A 236 -13.17 -27.12 -20.58
CA GLN A 236 -13.78 -28.39 -20.18
C GLN A 236 -14.95 -28.79 -21.08
N LYS A 237 -15.85 -27.85 -21.41
CA LYS A 237 -16.96 -28.10 -22.34
C LYS A 237 -16.47 -28.43 -23.75
N MET A 238 -15.42 -27.75 -24.22
CA MET A 238 -14.82 -28.02 -25.53
C MET A 238 -14.16 -29.40 -25.57
N ASN A 239 -13.45 -29.80 -24.50
CA ASN A 239 -12.88 -31.13 -24.38
C ASN A 239 -13.95 -32.22 -24.41
N ALA A 240 -15.06 -32.05 -23.67
CA ALA A 240 -16.19 -32.98 -23.72
C ALA A 240 -16.84 -33.07 -25.11
N TYR A 241 -16.97 -31.93 -25.81
CA TYR A 241 -17.47 -31.89 -27.18
C TYR A 241 -16.53 -32.63 -28.15
N ASN A 242 -15.22 -32.41 -28.05
CA ASN A 242 -14.21 -33.10 -28.87
C ASN A 242 -14.23 -34.62 -28.65
N GLN A 243 -14.39 -35.07 -27.40
CA GLN A 243 -14.55 -36.50 -27.08
C GLN A 243 -15.83 -37.09 -27.69
N GLN A 244 -16.95 -36.37 -27.60
CA GLN A 244 -18.22 -36.82 -28.19
C GLN A 244 -18.15 -36.91 -29.73
N MET A 245 -17.47 -35.96 -30.36
CA MET A 245 -17.23 -35.96 -31.81
C MET A 245 -16.31 -37.11 -32.24
N ALA A 246 -15.23 -37.38 -31.48
CA ALA A 246 -14.33 -38.50 -31.73
C ALA A 246 -15.05 -39.85 -31.61
N GLN A 247 -15.86 -40.04 -30.57
CA GLN A 247 -16.66 -41.25 -30.37
C GLN A 247 -17.69 -41.45 -31.50
N ARG A 248 -18.34 -40.37 -31.95
CA ARG A 248 -19.29 -40.46 -33.07
C ARG A 248 -18.59 -40.78 -34.39
N ASN A 249 -17.43 -40.18 -34.67
CA ASN A 249 -16.66 -40.52 -35.87
C ASN A 249 -16.21 -42.00 -35.85
N SER A 250 -15.88 -42.55 -34.68
CA SER A 250 -15.57 -43.97 -34.51
C SER A 250 -16.78 -44.88 -34.78
N VAL A 251 -17.95 -44.56 -34.23
CA VAL A 251 -19.19 -45.34 -34.43
C VAL A 251 -19.72 -45.24 -35.86
N LEU A 252 -19.65 -44.05 -36.49
CA LEU A 252 -20.08 -43.87 -37.87
C LEU A 252 -19.12 -44.57 -38.83
N GLY A 253 -17.80 -44.52 -38.59
CA GLY A 253 -16.81 -45.28 -39.35
C GLY A 253 -17.00 -46.80 -39.22
N GLY A 254 -17.34 -47.30 -38.02
CA GLY A 254 -17.63 -48.73 -37.80
C GLY A 254 -18.94 -49.21 -38.42
N LEU A 255 -19.98 -48.37 -38.46
CA LEU A 255 -21.27 -48.70 -39.06
C LEU A 255 -21.28 -48.63 -40.59
N PHE A 256 -20.50 -47.70 -41.18
CA PHE A 256 -20.30 -47.64 -42.64
C PHE A 256 -19.37 -48.73 -43.17
N GLY A 257 -18.53 -49.34 -42.31
CA GLY A 257 -17.71 -50.50 -42.66
C GLY A 257 -18.48 -51.84 -42.80
N LEU A 258 -19.79 -51.87 -42.51
CA LEU A 258 -20.61 -53.10 -42.42
C LEU A 258 -21.69 -53.24 -43.52
N GLY A 259 -21.65 -52.47 -44.62
CA GLY A 259 -22.83 -52.27 -45.49
C GLY A 259 -22.66 -52.19 -47.00
N ALA A 260 -21.98 -53.14 -47.64
CA ALA A 260 -22.17 -53.42 -49.07
C ALA A 260 -22.82 -54.80 -49.26
N ASN A 261 -24.05 -54.84 -49.77
CA ASN A 261 -24.86 -56.02 -50.17
C ASN A 261 -25.57 -56.84 -49.07
N LEU A 262 -26.63 -56.30 -48.43
CA LEU A 262 -27.54 -57.09 -47.58
C LEU A 262 -28.98 -57.12 -48.15
N ILE A 263 -29.35 -58.29 -48.69
CA ILE A 263 -30.74 -58.68 -49.01
C ILE A 263 -31.41 -59.14 -47.71
N LYS A 264 -32.53 -58.53 -47.29
CA LYS A 264 -33.28 -58.92 -46.07
C LYS A 264 -34.73 -59.31 -46.36
N PHE A 265 -35.19 -60.42 -45.77
CA PHE A 265 -36.59 -60.85 -45.78
C PHE A 265 -37.51 -59.71 -45.32
N SER A 266 -38.41 -59.27 -46.20
CA SER A 266 -39.26 -58.09 -45.98
C SER A 266 -40.74 -58.34 -46.30
N ASP A 267 -41.12 -59.60 -46.47
CA ASP A 267 -42.49 -60.04 -46.71
C ASP A 267 -43.43 -59.76 -45.53
N LYS A 268 -44.61 -59.18 -45.82
CA LYS A 268 -45.68 -58.94 -44.84
C LYS A 268 -46.10 -60.21 -44.09
N ARG A 269 -46.04 -61.38 -44.74
CA ARG A 269 -46.45 -62.65 -44.12
C ARG A 269 -45.58 -63.07 -42.94
N LEU A 270 -44.33 -62.61 -42.90
CA LEU A 270 -43.36 -62.92 -41.84
C LEU A 270 -43.42 -61.93 -40.66
N LYS A 271 -44.27 -60.91 -40.75
CA LYS A 271 -44.29 -59.77 -39.84
C LYS A 271 -45.63 -59.68 -39.08
N THR A 272 -45.57 -59.12 -37.88
CA THR A 272 -46.70 -58.77 -36.99
C THR A 272 -46.54 -57.34 -36.48
N ASP A 273 -47.57 -56.79 -35.84
CA ASP A 273 -47.60 -55.44 -35.26
C ASP A 273 -47.23 -54.33 -36.27
N ILE A 274 -47.62 -54.52 -37.53
CA ILE A 274 -47.21 -53.65 -38.63
C ILE A 274 -47.93 -52.30 -38.52
N LYS A 275 -47.17 -51.24 -38.21
CA LYS A 275 -47.65 -49.86 -38.17
C LYS A 275 -46.87 -49.01 -39.15
N LYS A 276 -47.56 -48.27 -40.00
CA LYS A 276 -46.92 -47.29 -40.89
C LYS A 276 -46.51 -46.08 -40.05
N ILE A 277 -45.21 -45.79 -40.01
CA ILE A 277 -44.64 -44.73 -39.16
C ILE A 277 -44.16 -43.52 -39.94
N GLY A 278 -44.12 -43.61 -41.27
CA GLY A 278 -43.68 -42.51 -42.10
C GLY A 278 -43.47 -42.90 -43.55
N LYS A 279 -42.69 -42.08 -44.24
CA LYS A 279 -42.18 -42.35 -45.58
C LYS A 279 -40.68 -42.08 -45.61
N THR A 280 -39.96 -42.80 -46.45
CA THR A 280 -38.56 -42.52 -46.79
C THR A 280 -38.48 -41.28 -47.68
N THR A 281 -37.27 -40.75 -47.91
CA THR A 281 -37.04 -39.55 -48.73
C THR A 281 -37.54 -39.68 -50.17
N ASP A 282 -37.46 -40.88 -50.73
CA ASP A 282 -38.00 -41.26 -52.04
C ASP A 282 -39.50 -41.65 -51.99
N GLY A 283 -40.17 -41.40 -50.88
CA GLY A 283 -41.61 -41.51 -50.72
C GLY A 283 -42.14 -42.94 -50.54
N GLN A 284 -41.29 -43.94 -50.27
CA GLN A 284 -41.76 -45.29 -49.92
C GLN A 284 -42.27 -45.34 -48.48
N PRO A 285 -43.34 -46.11 -48.20
CA PRO A 285 -43.86 -46.22 -46.85
C PRO A 285 -42.88 -46.97 -45.93
N LEU A 286 -42.60 -46.38 -44.76
CA LEU A 286 -41.78 -46.99 -43.72
C LEU A 286 -42.68 -47.55 -42.61
N TYR A 287 -42.36 -48.75 -42.16
CA TYR A 287 -43.14 -49.48 -41.16
C TYR A 287 -42.31 -49.81 -39.91
N ALA A 288 -42.94 -49.75 -38.75
CA ALA A 288 -42.51 -50.46 -37.56
C ALA A 288 -43.23 -51.82 -37.52
N TYR A 289 -42.50 -52.90 -37.26
CA TYR A 289 -43.05 -54.27 -37.22
C TYR A 289 -42.20 -55.18 -36.34
N ARG A 290 -42.74 -56.34 -35.94
CA ARG A 290 -41.97 -57.43 -35.33
C ARG A 290 -41.99 -58.67 -36.23
N TYR A 291 -40.94 -59.48 -36.25
CA TYR A 291 -41.00 -60.78 -36.94
C TYR A 291 -41.85 -61.78 -36.14
N LYS A 292 -42.59 -62.64 -36.84
CA LYS A 292 -43.36 -63.71 -36.21
C LYS A 292 -42.49 -64.74 -35.48
N ALA A 293 -41.23 -64.89 -35.91
CA ALA A 293 -40.24 -65.73 -35.24
C ALA A 293 -39.76 -65.16 -33.88
N GLY A 294 -40.23 -63.96 -33.49
CA GLY A 294 -39.81 -63.27 -32.26
C GLY A 294 -38.76 -62.18 -32.51
N GLY A 295 -38.34 -61.53 -31.42
CA GLY A 295 -37.35 -60.44 -31.44
C GLY A 295 -37.94 -59.04 -31.18
N PRO A 296 -37.08 -58.00 -31.12
CA PRO A 296 -37.50 -56.62 -30.86
C PRO A 296 -38.21 -56.00 -32.07
N MET A 297 -38.91 -54.88 -31.83
CA MET A 297 -39.51 -54.07 -32.89
C MET A 297 -38.44 -53.62 -33.88
N GLN A 298 -38.69 -53.82 -35.18
CA GLN A 298 -37.83 -53.46 -36.30
C GLN A 298 -38.48 -52.33 -37.11
N LEU A 299 -37.64 -51.54 -37.77
CA LEU A 299 -38.06 -50.53 -38.73
C LEU A 299 -37.62 -50.96 -40.13
N GLY A 300 -38.51 -50.88 -41.11
CA GLY A 300 -38.15 -51.23 -42.48
C GLY A 300 -39.28 -51.12 -43.47
N LEU A 301 -38.98 -51.49 -44.71
CA LEU A 301 -39.91 -51.47 -45.82
C LEU A 301 -40.77 -52.74 -45.83
N MET A 302 -41.93 -52.65 -46.48
CA MET A 302 -42.76 -53.81 -46.77
C MET A 302 -42.58 -54.21 -48.22
N ALA A 303 -42.17 -55.45 -48.49
CA ALA A 303 -41.86 -55.90 -49.85
C ALA A 303 -43.04 -55.68 -50.82
N GLN A 304 -44.27 -55.89 -50.35
CA GLN A 304 -45.49 -55.66 -51.13
C GLN A 304 -45.73 -54.20 -51.53
N ASP A 305 -45.17 -53.24 -50.80
CA ASP A 305 -45.25 -51.82 -51.15
C ASP A 305 -44.05 -51.35 -51.95
N VAL A 306 -42.86 -51.90 -51.70
CA VAL A 306 -41.67 -51.68 -52.52
C VAL A 306 -41.93 -52.16 -53.94
N GLU A 307 -42.48 -53.37 -54.10
CA GLU A 307 -42.72 -54.00 -55.40
C GLU A 307 -43.62 -53.17 -56.33
N LYS A 308 -44.55 -52.39 -55.77
CA LYS A 308 -45.43 -51.49 -56.55
C LYS A 308 -44.67 -50.35 -57.22
N LYS A 309 -43.52 -49.95 -56.65
CA LYS A 309 -42.73 -48.80 -57.11
C LYS A 309 -41.41 -49.21 -57.74
N ARG A 310 -40.76 -50.22 -57.17
CA ARG A 310 -39.43 -50.73 -57.50
C ARG A 310 -39.46 -52.26 -57.50
N PRO A 311 -40.11 -52.88 -58.48
CA PRO A 311 -40.14 -54.35 -58.58
C PRO A 311 -38.73 -54.94 -58.73
N ASP A 312 -37.78 -54.19 -59.31
CA ASP A 312 -36.36 -54.52 -59.44
C ASP A 312 -35.61 -54.68 -58.11
N ALA A 313 -36.17 -54.11 -57.03
CA ALA A 313 -35.61 -54.17 -55.69
C ALA A 313 -36.20 -55.30 -54.82
N VAL A 314 -37.14 -56.09 -55.36
CA VAL A 314 -37.80 -57.18 -54.64
C VAL A 314 -37.46 -58.51 -55.28
N ILE A 315 -36.95 -59.44 -54.48
CA ILE A 315 -36.70 -60.82 -54.90
C ILE A 315 -37.64 -61.78 -54.18
N THR A 316 -38.08 -62.82 -54.87
CA THR A 316 -38.77 -63.96 -54.23
C THR A 316 -37.74 -65.03 -53.94
N THR A 317 -37.61 -65.41 -52.67
CA THR A 317 -36.66 -66.44 -52.23
C THR A 317 -37.14 -67.84 -52.62
N PRO A 318 -36.27 -68.86 -52.62
CA PRO A 318 -36.67 -70.24 -52.87
C PRO A 318 -37.76 -70.76 -51.92
N SER A 319 -37.84 -70.20 -50.71
CA SER A 319 -38.90 -70.47 -49.71
C SER A 319 -40.23 -69.76 -50.00
N GLY A 320 -40.35 -69.06 -51.13
CA GLY A 320 -41.56 -68.38 -51.57
C GLY A 320 -41.87 -67.05 -50.86
N PHE A 321 -40.95 -66.53 -50.04
CA PHE A 321 -41.10 -65.23 -49.35
C PHE A 321 -40.38 -64.11 -50.09
N LYS A 322 -40.86 -62.88 -49.92
CA LYS A 322 -40.23 -61.71 -50.55
C LYS A 322 -39.13 -61.10 -49.67
N ALA A 323 -37.99 -60.79 -50.27
CA ALA A 323 -36.91 -60.02 -49.68
C ALA A 323 -36.69 -58.72 -50.47
N VAL A 324 -36.23 -57.69 -49.77
CA VAL A 324 -35.95 -56.38 -50.37
C VAL A 324 -34.45 -56.15 -50.36
N ASP A 325 -33.91 -55.78 -51.51
CA ASP A 325 -32.58 -55.19 -51.64
C ASP A 325 -32.71 -53.69 -51.32
N TYR A 326 -32.22 -53.30 -50.14
CA TYR A 326 -32.35 -51.92 -49.67
C TYR A 326 -31.50 -50.94 -50.48
N GLY A 327 -30.43 -51.40 -51.14
CA GLY A 327 -29.59 -50.56 -51.99
C GLY A 327 -30.28 -50.19 -53.31
N LYS A 328 -31.13 -51.09 -53.83
CA LYS A 328 -31.99 -50.78 -54.98
C LYS A 328 -33.25 -50.06 -54.57
N ALA A 329 -33.87 -50.48 -53.46
CA ALA A 329 -35.16 -49.95 -53.03
C ALA A 329 -35.01 -48.47 -52.68
N LEU A 330 -34.09 -48.12 -51.78
CA LEU A 330 -33.88 -46.76 -51.35
C LEU A 330 -32.89 -46.10 -52.28
N MET A 331 -33.26 -44.99 -52.91
CA MET A 331 -32.30 -44.15 -53.64
C MET A 331 -31.34 -43.49 -52.63
N LEU A 332 -30.38 -44.27 -52.14
CA LEU A 332 -29.21 -43.80 -51.41
C LEU A 332 -28.25 -43.29 -52.51
N GLY A 333 -28.07 -41.96 -52.61
CA GLY A 333 -27.47 -41.25 -53.76
C GLY A 333 -26.28 -41.96 -54.44
N ALA A 334 -26.24 -42.06 -55.76
CA ALA A 334 -25.85 -40.95 -56.66
C ALA A 334 -26.27 -39.54 -56.22
#